data_AF-A0A0A1FEL7-F1
#
_entry.id   AF-A0A0A1FEL7-F1
#
_cell.length_a   1.000
_cell.length_b   1.000
_cell.length_c   1.000
_cell.angle_alpha   90.00
_cell.angle_beta   90.00
_cell.angle_gamma   90.00
#
_symmetry.space_group_name_H-M   'P 1'
#
loop_
_entity.id
_entity.type
_entity.pdbx_description
1 polymer ?
#
loop_
_entity_poly.entity_id
_entity_poly.type
_entity_poly.pdbx_seq_one_letter_code
_entity_poly.pdbx_strand_id
1 'polypeptide(L)'
;MIARNYLHIASALTLTALLAACGSSVPLVDTKPEPTLPNLLKLEPTPAANLLTGNFFCELGNKVSLASGTDGAVSLSWKGRSYPMTAVSTTTGAVRLEDKASGLVWIQIPAKSMLLNSKLGQQLANECKLR
;
A
#
# COMPACT_ATOMS: atom_id res chain seq x y z
N MET A 1 30.72 42.53 34.77
CA MET A 1 29.65 42.83 33.81
C MET A 1 29.61 41.70 32.79
N ILE A 2 28.54 41.00 32.41
CA ILE A 2 27.10 40.92 32.71
C ILE A 2 26.75 39.48 32.28
N ALA A 3 26.37 38.63 33.23
CA ALA A 3 25.06 37.98 33.35
C ALA A 3 24.63 37.04 32.20
N ARG A 4 24.41 35.77 32.60
CA ARG A 4 23.68 34.71 31.90
C ARG A 4 22.33 35.24 31.41
N ASN A 5 21.94 34.90 30.18
CA ASN A 5 20.57 35.12 29.72
C ASN A 5 19.91 33.78 29.33
N TYR A 6 19.46 33.07 30.36
CA TYR A 6 18.36 32.13 30.26
C TYR A 6 17.08 32.95 30.11
N LEU A 7 16.49 32.96 28.92
CA LEU A 7 15.13 33.45 28.77
C LEU A 7 14.19 32.26 28.64
N HIS A 8 13.72 31.83 29.81
CA HIS A 8 12.51 31.06 29.97
C HIS A 8 11.35 31.88 29.39
N ILE A 9 10.67 31.32 28.39
CA ILE A 9 9.29 31.71 28.10
C ILE A 9 8.44 30.46 28.32
N ALA A 10 7.96 30.37 29.55
CA ALA A 10 6.78 29.62 29.89
C ALA A 10 5.57 30.31 29.24
N SER A 11 4.74 29.54 28.54
CA SER A 11 3.34 29.87 28.26
C SER A 11 2.66 28.54 27.96
N ALA A 12 2.04 27.94 28.97
CA ALA A 12 0.67 28.16 29.39
C ALA A 12 -0.28 27.23 28.63
N LEU A 13 -0.77 26.24 29.39
CA LEU A 13 -1.87 25.35 29.06
C LEU A 13 -3.06 26.10 28.46
N THR A 14 -3.59 25.60 27.34
CA THR A 14 -5.02 25.69 27.05
C THR A 14 -5.54 24.33 26.58
N LEU A 15 -5.96 23.54 27.56
CA LEU A 15 -6.81 22.38 27.38
C LEU A 15 -8.24 22.91 27.16
N THR A 16 -8.74 22.87 25.94
CA THR A 16 -10.18 23.07 25.66
C THR A 16 -10.69 21.92 24.82
N ALA A 17 -11.07 20.85 25.52
CA ALA A 17 -11.95 19.83 25.00
C ALA A 17 -13.39 20.39 24.99
N LEU A 18 -13.96 20.61 23.81
CA LEU A 18 -15.39 20.77 23.63
C LEU A 18 -15.93 19.52 22.92
N LEU A 19 -16.31 18.52 23.71
CA LEU A 19 -17.23 17.47 23.27
C LEU A 19 -18.65 18.04 23.36
N ALA A 20 -19.11 18.66 22.27
CA ALA A 20 -20.52 19.00 22.12
C ALA A 20 -21.30 17.71 21.83
N ALA A 21 -21.95 17.16 22.85
CA ALA A 21 -22.90 16.07 22.70
C ALA A 21 -24.22 16.63 22.13
N CYS A 22 -24.39 16.53 20.82
CA CYS A 22 -25.71 16.71 20.19
C CYS A 22 -26.49 15.40 20.30
N GLY A 23 -27.40 15.33 21.29
CA GLY A 23 -28.45 14.33 21.33
C GLY A 23 -29.55 14.69 20.33
N SER A 24 -29.58 14.02 19.19
CA SER A 24 -30.72 14.04 18.27
C SER A 24 -31.52 12.75 18.46
N SER A 25 -32.66 12.85 19.14
CA SER A 25 -33.67 11.80 19.13
C SER A 25 -34.36 11.79 17.75
N VAL A 26 -33.91 10.90 16.87
CA VAL A 26 -34.57 10.67 15.57
C VAL A 26 -35.74 9.72 15.80
N PRO A 27 -36.96 10.05 15.32
CA PRO A 27 -38.11 9.16 15.42
C PRO A 27 -37.87 7.89 14.59
N LEU A 28 -38.16 6.74 15.20
CA LEU A 28 -38.26 5.47 14.49
C LEU A 28 -39.56 5.51 13.67
N VAL A 29 -39.45 5.95 12.42
CA VAL A 29 -40.50 5.73 11.43
C VAL A 29 -40.33 4.34 10.88
N ASP A 30 -41.25 3.49 11.30
CA ASP A 30 -41.52 2.18 10.74
C ASP A 30 -42.00 2.28 9.28
N THR A 31 -41.63 1.25 8.52
CA THR A 31 -42.21 0.81 7.24
C THR A 31 -41.67 1.41 5.93
N LYS A 32 -40.68 0.72 5.35
CA LYS A 32 -40.66 0.41 3.92
C LYS A 32 -39.97 -0.95 3.72
N PRO A 33 -40.56 -1.90 2.95
CA PRO A 33 -39.92 -3.19 2.71
C PRO A 33 -38.53 -2.99 2.12
N GLU A 34 -37.56 -3.60 2.79
CA GLU A 34 -36.21 -3.83 2.32
C GLU A 34 -36.27 -4.35 0.87
N PRO A 35 -35.63 -3.68 -0.10
CA PRO A 35 -35.28 -4.37 -1.32
C PRO A 35 -34.34 -5.48 -0.87
N THR A 36 -34.82 -6.71 -0.87
CA THR A 36 -33.98 -7.90 -0.73
C THR A 36 -32.87 -7.74 -1.76
N LEU A 37 -31.67 -7.37 -1.33
CA LEU A 37 -30.50 -7.31 -2.19
C LEU A 37 -29.95 -8.74 -2.20
N PRO A 38 -30.37 -9.62 -3.11
CA PRO A 38 -29.98 -11.01 -3.09
C PRO A 38 -28.69 -11.08 -3.89
N ASN A 39 -27.65 -10.42 -3.38
CA ASN A 39 -26.28 -10.58 -3.81
C ASN A 39 -25.40 -9.79 -2.84
N LEU A 40 -25.21 -10.40 -1.67
CA LEU A 40 -23.87 -10.47 -1.09
C LEU A 40 -22.88 -10.54 -2.24
N LEU A 41 -22.02 -9.53 -2.35
CA LEU A 41 -20.85 -9.50 -3.21
C LEU A 41 -20.22 -10.89 -3.17
N LYS A 42 -20.54 -11.71 -4.19
CA LYS A 42 -19.82 -12.93 -4.46
C LYS A 42 -18.46 -12.41 -4.87
N LEU A 43 -17.54 -12.32 -3.91
CA LEU A 43 -16.12 -12.23 -4.20
C LEU A 43 -15.78 -13.58 -4.82
N GLU A 44 -16.20 -13.76 -6.07
CA GLU A 44 -15.72 -14.87 -6.88
C GLU A 44 -14.20 -14.74 -6.88
N PRO A 45 -13.47 -15.83 -6.60
CA PRO A 45 -12.02 -15.79 -6.59
C PRO A 45 -11.57 -15.22 -7.92
N THR A 46 -10.99 -14.01 -7.88
CA THR A 46 -10.36 -13.46 -9.07
C THR A 46 -9.26 -14.46 -9.43
N PRO A 47 -9.15 -14.89 -10.71
CA PRO A 47 -8.10 -15.81 -11.12
C PRO A 47 -6.77 -15.29 -10.57
N ALA A 48 -5.99 -16.17 -9.94
CA ALA A 48 -4.68 -15.81 -9.43
C ALA A 48 -3.89 -15.15 -10.57
N ALA A 49 -3.40 -13.94 -10.33
CA ALA A 49 -2.65 -13.21 -11.33
C ALA A 49 -1.38 -14.00 -11.66
N ASN A 50 -1.12 -14.20 -12.95
CA ASN A 50 0.14 -14.81 -13.39
C ASN A 50 1.26 -13.79 -13.23
N LEU A 51 2.46 -14.29 -12.88
CA LEU A 51 3.65 -13.46 -12.82
C LEU A 51 3.99 -12.94 -14.22
N LEU A 52 3.95 -11.62 -14.38
CA LEU A 52 4.41 -10.93 -15.57
C LEU A 52 5.89 -10.55 -15.41
N THR A 53 6.72 -10.93 -16.37
CA THR A 53 8.15 -10.56 -16.44
C THR A 53 8.40 -9.63 -17.61
N GLY A 54 9.46 -8.82 -17.52
CA GLY A 54 9.86 -7.87 -18.55
C GLY A 54 10.25 -6.52 -17.98
N ASN A 55 10.30 -5.51 -18.85
CA ASN A 55 10.62 -4.14 -18.48
C ASN A 55 9.36 -3.35 -18.18
N PHE A 56 9.21 -2.93 -16.93
CA PHE A 56 8.10 -2.11 -16.47
C PHE A 56 8.48 -0.64 -16.46
N PHE A 57 7.57 0.17 -17.01
CA PHE A 57 7.65 1.62 -17.01
C PHE A 57 6.61 2.15 -16.02
N CYS A 58 7.07 2.94 -15.08
CA CYS A 58 6.30 3.39 -13.93
C CYS A 58 6.11 4.91 -13.97
N GLU A 59 5.29 5.41 -13.06
CA GLU A 59 5.14 6.85 -12.84
C GLU A 59 6.47 7.52 -12.48
N LEU A 60 6.56 8.82 -12.73
CA LEU A 60 7.74 9.65 -12.45
C LEU A 60 9.01 9.17 -13.16
N GLY A 61 8.87 8.44 -14.27
CA GLY A 61 9.98 7.95 -15.09
C GLY A 61 10.74 6.77 -14.50
N ASN A 62 10.24 6.17 -13.42
CA ASN A 62 10.87 4.98 -12.82
C ASN A 62 10.82 3.79 -13.78
N LYS A 63 11.84 2.94 -13.72
CA LYS A 63 11.93 1.69 -14.50
C LYS A 63 12.30 0.55 -13.57
N VAL A 64 11.60 -0.57 -13.73
CA VAL A 64 11.84 -1.82 -12.99
C VAL A 64 11.87 -2.95 -14.01
N SER A 65 12.87 -3.82 -13.95
CA SER A 65 12.92 -5.01 -14.81
C SER A 65 12.75 -6.26 -13.96
N LEU A 66 11.94 -7.20 -14.44
CA LEU A 66 11.70 -8.46 -13.76
C LEU A 66 12.03 -9.61 -14.73
N ALA A 67 12.81 -10.58 -14.26
CA ALA A 67 13.19 -11.74 -15.05
C ALA A 67 13.01 -13.02 -14.25
N SER A 68 12.58 -14.09 -14.91
CA SER A 68 12.55 -15.44 -14.36
C SER A 68 13.68 -16.29 -14.97
N GLY A 69 14.37 -17.06 -14.13
CA GLY A 69 15.30 -18.10 -14.53
C GLY A 69 14.60 -19.38 -14.95
N THR A 70 15.37 -20.31 -15.52
CA THR A 70 14.88 -21.63 -15.95
C THR A 70 14.44 -22.52 -14.78
N ASP A 71 14.95 -22.23 -13.58
CA ASP A 71 14.60 -22.85 -12.31
C ASP A 71 13.40 -22.18 -11.62
N GLY A 72 12.82 -21.14 -12.25
CA GLY A 72 11.74 -20.34 -11.68
C GLY A 72 12.20 -19.28 -10.69
N ALA A 73 13.51 -19.11 -10.46
CA ALA A 73 14.02 -18.03 -9.63
C ALA A 73 13.71 -16.68 -10.27
N VAL A 74 13.21 -15.72 -9.49
CA VAL A 74 12.85 -14.39 -10.00
C VAL A 74 13.88 -13.38 -9.53
N SER A 75 14.30 -12.49 -10.42
CA SER A 75 15.16 -11.36 -10.08
C SER A 75 14.52 -10.04 -10.50
N LEU A 76 14.61 -9.04 -9.63
CA LEU A 76 14.14 -7.68 -9.87
C LEU A 76 15.34 -6.76 -10.00
N SER A 77 15.43 -6.03 -11.10
CA SER A 77 16.45 -5.00 -11.31
C SER A 77 15.86 -3.61 -11.14
N TRP A 78 16.44 -2.83 -10.23
CA TRP A 78 16.02 -1.46 -9.95
C TRP A 78 17.22 -0.61 -9.50
N LYS A 79 17.32 0.61 -10.04
CA LYS A 79 18.43 1.55 -9.79
C LYS A 79 19.82 0.90 -9.95
N GLY A 80 19.99 0.09 -11.00
CA GLY A 80 21.28 -0.54 -11.33
C GLY A 80 21.68 -1.72 -10.46
N ARG A 81 20.80 -2.20 -9.57
CA ARG A 81 21.03 -3.37 -8.72
C ARG A 81 20.01 -4.46 -9.00
N SER A 82 20.41 -5.71 -8.86
CA SER A 82 19.54 -6.88 -8.96
C SER A 82 19.24 -7.45 -7.57
N TYR A 83 18.00 -7.84 -7.35
CA TYR A 83 17.48 -8.35 -6.08
C TYR A 83 16.82 -9.71 -6.34
N PRO A 84 17.21 -10.77 -5.62
CA PRO A 84 16.53 -12.07 -5.71
C PRO A 84 15.15 -11.96 -5.05
N MET A 85 14.12 -12.38 -5.76
CA MET A 85 12.74 -12.21 -5.33
C MET A 85 12.09 -13.57 -5.07
N THR A 86 11.43 -13.70 -3.93
CA THR A 86 10.69 -14.91 -3.52
C THR A 86 9.19 -14.65 -3.58
N ALA A 87 8.42 -15.56 -4.17
CA ALA A 87 6.98 -15.47 -4.18
C ALA A 87 6.38 -15.64 -2.78
N VAL A 88 5.37 -14.83 -2.45
CA VAL A 88 4.63 -14.89 -1.20
C VAL A 88 3.16 -15.13 -1.52
N SER A 89 2.57 -16.15 -0.90
CA SER A 89 1.16 -16.48 -1.06
C SER A 89 0.28 -15.31 -0.65
N THR A 90 -0.71 -14.99 -1.48
CA THR A 90 -1.71 -13.96 -1.20
C THR A 90 -3.10 -14.57 -1.22
N THR A 91 -4.02 -14.00 -0.42
CA THR A 91 -5.43 -14.39 -0.41
C THR A 91 -6.24 -13.67 -1.50
N THR A 92 -5.73 -12.53 -1.98
CA THR A 92 -6.38 -11.68 -2.98
C THR A 92 -6.06 -12.09 -4.42
N GLY A 93 -5.20 -13.08 -4.63
CA GLY A 93 -4.75 -13.50 -5.95
C GLY A 93 -3.73 -12.56 -6.59
N ALA A 94 -3.30 -11.49 -5.91
CA ALA A 94 -2.23 -10.63 -6.39
C ALA A 94 -0.88 -11.36 -6.38
N VAL A 95 -0.06 -11.15 -7.40
CA VAL A 95 1.33 -11.63 -7.36
C VAL A 95 2.08 -10.76 -6.38
N ARG A 96 2.69 -11.39 -5.38
CA ARG A 96 3.58 -10.72 -4.43
C ARG A 96 4.93 -11.41 -4.44
N LEU A 97 5.97 -10.63 -4.68
CA LEU A 97 7.34 -11.07 -4.57
C LEU A 97 8.09 -10.22 -3.54
N GLU A 98 9.00 -10.82 -2.79
CA GLU A 98 9.77 -10.14 -1.76
C GLU A 98 11.25 -10.52 -1.79
N ASP A 99 12.10 -9.53 -1.58
CA ASP A 99 13.46 -9.72 -1.06
C ASP A 99 13.46 -9.24 0.40
N LYS A 100 13.43 -10.18 1.34
CA LYS A 100 13.41 -9.86 2.78
C LYS A 100 14.69 -9.15 3.23
N ALA A 101 15.83 -9.42 2.56
CA ALA A 101 17.12 -8.84 2.95
C ALA A 101 17.16 -7.34 2.63
N SER A 102 16.71 -6.92 1.44
CA SER A 102 16.59 -5.48 1.11
C SER A 102 15.31 -4.83 1.66
N GLY A 103 14.26 -5.61 1.90
CA GLY A 103 12.92 -5.11 2.21
C GLY A 103 12.13 -4.70 0.97
N LEU A 104 12.58 -5.05 -0.23
CA LEU A 104 11.84 -4.78 -1.45
C LEU A 104 10.65 -5.72 -1.60
N VAL A 105 9.50 -5.14 -1.94
CA VAL A 105 8.27 -5.87 -2.22
C VAL A 105 7.75 -5.43 -3.58
N TRP A 106 7.60 -6.38 -4.48
CA TRP A 106 6.99 -6.19 -5.78
C TRP A 106 5.58 -6.79 -5.78
N ILE A 107 4.59 -5.99 -6.17
CA ILE A 107 3.19 -6.41 -6.23
C ILE A 107 2.68 -6.19 -7.64
N GLN A 108 2.05 -7.22 -8.23
CA GLN A 108 1.27 -7.10 -9.45
C GLN A 108 -0.19 -7.34 -9.14
N ILE A 109 -1.00 -6.39 -9.59
CA ILE A 109 -2.45 -6.47 -9.62
C ILE A 109 -2.90 -6.39 -11.08
N PRO A 110 -4.15 -6.74 -11.42
CA PRO A 110 -4.55 -6.96 -12.82
C PRO A 110 -4.20 -5.84 -13.82
N ALA A 111 -4.19 -4.58 -13.39
CA ALA A 111 -3.96 -3.43 -14.28
C ALA A 111 -2.57 -2.79 -14.18
N LYS A 112 -1.80 -3.05 -13.12
CA LYS A 112 -0.55 -2.34 -12.81
C LYS A 112 0.28 -3.07 -11.78
N SER A 113 1.54 -2.66 -11.64
CA SER A 113 2.46 -3.15 -10.63
C SER A 113 3.03 -2.01 -9.80
N MET A 114 3.62 -2.33 -8.64
CA MET A 114 4.29 -1.36 -7.77
C MET A 114 5.46 -2.00 -7.02
N LEU A 115 6.45 -1.17 -6.72
CA LEU A 115 7.62 -1.51 -5.91
C LEU A 115 7.57 -0.74 -4.59
N LEU A 116 7.67 -1.45 -3.48
CA LEU A 116 7.63 -0.91 -2.12
C LEU A 116 8.92 -1.24 -1.37
N ASN A 117 9.24 -0.41 -0.38
CA ASN A 117 10.17 -0.73 0.69
C ASN A 117 9.36 -1.01 1.95
N SER A 118 9.25 -2.28 2.34
CA SER A 118 8.48 -2.71 3.51
C SER A 118 9.11 -2.29 4.83
N LYS A 119 10.43 -2.11 4.88
CA LYS A 119 11.14 -1.69 6.09
C LYS A 119 10.89 -0.22 6.44
N LEU A 120 10.75 0.62 5.41
CA LEU A 120 10.48 2.06 5.56
C LEU A 120 9.01 2.43 5.35
N GLY A 121 8.17 1.49 4.92
CA GLY A 121 6.77 1.75 4.57
C GLY A 121 6.61 2.70 3.37
N GLN A 122 7.59 2.72 2.45
CA GLN A 122 7.62 3.68 1.34
C GLN A 122 7.26 3.03 0.02
N GLN A 123 6.49 3.75 -0.81
CA GLN A 123 6.32 3.41 -2.21
C GLN A 123 7.48 3.96 -3.02
N LEU A 124 8.19 3.09 -3.73
CA LEU A 124 9.38 3.43 -4.51
C LEU A 124 9.07 3.66 -5.98
N ALA A 125 8.14 2.89 -6.53
CA ALA A 125 7.61 3.06 -7.88
C ALA A 125 6.15 2.61 -7.92
N ASN A 126 5.31 3.35 -8.64
CA ASN A 126 3.88 3.10 -8.76
C ASN A 126 3.46 3.11 -10.24
N GLU A 127 2.25 2.64 -10.51
CA GLU A 127 1.65 2.62 -11.86
C GLU A 127 2.54 1.96 -12.91
N CYS A 128 3.26 0.90 -12.51
CA CYS A 128 4.19 0.21 -13.39
C CYS A 128 3.45 -0.70 -14.38
N LYS A 129 3.72 -0.55 -15.68
CA LYS A 129 3.13 -1.34 -16.76
C LYS A 129 4.19 -1.90 -17.69
N LEU A 130 3.96 -3.09 -18.24
CA LEU A 130 4.74 -3.59 -19.37
C LEU A 130 4.47 -2.68 -20.58
N ARG A 131 5.53 -2.37 -21.33
CA ARG A 131 5.43 -1.63 -22.58
C ARG A 131 5.33 -2.59 -23.76
#